data_AF-A0A9P5WZB8-F1
#
_entry.id   AF-A0A9P5WZB8-F1
#
_cell.length_a   1.000
_cell.length_b   1.000
_cell.length_c   1.000
_cell.angle_alpha   90.00
_cell.angle_beta   90.00
_cell.angle_gamma   90.00
#
_symmetry.space_group_name_H-M   'P 1'
#
loop_
_entity.id
_entity.type
_entity.pdbx_description
1 polymer ?
#
loop_
_entity_poly.entity_id
_entity_poly.type
_entity_poly.pdbx_seq_one_letter_code
_entity_poly.pdbx_strand_id
1 'polypeptide(L)'
;GIDILLEASNRDAAHDSAAREYDPRCHPGTREQHIEDIVYWAVPASGADDPLPLFWMKGLAGVGKSAIAQTCAERLKELGKLGATFFFS
;
A
#
# COMPACT_ATOMS: atom_id res chain seq x y z
N GLY A 1 27.54 -8.06 -1.60
CA GLY A 1 26.90 -7.97 -0.26
C GLY A 1 25.42 -7.70 -0.40
N ILE A 2 25.07 -6.56 -1.00
CA ILE A 2 23.71 -6.29 -1.52
C ILE A 2 23.26 -7.36 -2.53
N ASP A 3 24.18 -7.94 -3.30
CA ASP A 3 23.88 -8.97 -4.30
C ASP A 3 23.22 -10.22 -3.71
N ILE A 4 23.64 -10.63 -2.51
CA ILE A 4 23.06 -11.76 -1.78
C ILE A 4 21.62 -11.44 -1.37
N LEU A 5 21.36 -10.19 -0.96
CA LEU A 5 20.01 -9.74 -0.62
C LEU A 5 19.11 -9.68 -1.87
N LEU A 6 19.67 -9.27 -3.01
CA LEU A 6 18.94 -9.24 -4.28
C LEU A 6 18.58 -10.64 -4.77
N GLU A 7 19.46 -11.63 -4.62
CA GLU A 7 19.17 -13.04 -4.95
C GLU A 7 18.09 -13.63 -4.04
N ALA A 8 18.11 -13.31 -2.75
CA ALA A 8 17.10 -13.79 -1.80
C ALA A 8 15.77 -13.01 -1.85
N SER A 9 15.72 -11.87 -2.55
CA SER A 9 14.54 -11.02 -2.61
C SER A 9 13.45 -11.58 -3.52
N ASN A 10 12.19 -11.49 -3.10
CA ASN A 10 11.06 -11.73 -3.99
C ASN A 10 10.84 -10.48 -4.85
N ARG A 11 11.27 -10.56 -6.12
CA ARG A 11 11.14 -9.46 -7.08
C ARG A 11 9.68 -9.12 -7.39
N ASP A 12 8.77 -10.09 -7.30
CA ASP A 12 7.35 -9.88 -7.55
C ASP A 12 6.69 -9.06 -6.44
N ALA A 13 7.32 -9.00 -5.26
CA ALA A 13 6.83 -8.21 -4.15
C ALA A 13 7.15 -6.72 -4.22
N ALA A 14 8.03 -6.30 -5.15
CA ALA A 14 8.35 -4.89 -5.34
C ALA A 14 7.11 -4.10 -5.79
N HIS A 15 6.97 -2.88 -5.27
CA HIS A 15 5.86 -1.97 -5.60
C HIS A 15 5.69 -1.74 -7.11
N ASP A 16 6.79 -1.71 -7.86
CA ASP A 16 6.87 -1.46 -9.30
C ASP A 16 7.22 -2.71 -10.12
N SER A 17 7.06 -3.91 -9.56
CA SER A 17 7.29 -5.14 -10.30
C SER A 17 6.36 -5.26 -11.51
N ALA A 18 6.87 -5.82 -12.61
CA ALA A 18 6.05 -6.15 -13.78
C ALA A 18 4.93 -7.15 -13.47
N ALA A 19 5.10 -7.99 -12.44
CA ALA A 19 4.04 -8.87 -11.93
C ALA A 19 2.79 -8.08 -11.47
N ARG A 20 2.95 -6.77 -11.23
CA ARG A 20 1.91 -5.87 -10.72
C ARG A 20 1.13 -5.12 -11.80
N GLU A 21 1.39 -5.36 -13.08
CA GLU A 21 0.75 -4.63 -14.19
C GLU A 21 -0.79 -4.71 -14.14
N TYR A 22 -1.32 -5.87 -13.73
CA TYR A 22 -2.76 -6.16 -13.67
C TYR A 22 -3.34 -6.15 -12.25
N ASP A 23 -2.65 -5.54 -11.30
CA ASP A 23 -3.14 -5.57 -9.92
C ASP A 23 -4.48 -4.86 -9.74
N PRO A 24 -5.33 -5.39 -8.83
CA PRO A 24 -6.63 -4.81 -8.61
C PRO A 24 -6.45 -3.41 -8.02
N ARG A 25 -7.15 -2.43 -8.60
CA ARG A 25 -7.33 -1.08 -8.05
C ARG A 25 -8.80 -0.90 -7.72
N CYS A 26 -9.10 -0.05 -6.75
CA CYS A 26 -10.47 0.40 -6.56
C CYS A 26 -10.97 1.10 -7.82
N HIS A 27 -12.20 0.81 -8.23
CA HIS A 27 -12.85 1.58 -9.30
C HIS A 27 -13.10 3.02 -8.82
N PRO A 28 -13.00 4.02 -9.70
CA PRO A 28 -13.24 5.41 -9.34
C PRO A 28 -14.60 5.60 -8.64
N GLY A 29 -14.63 6.34 -7.53
CA GLY A 29 -15.85 6.58 -6.75
C GLY A 29 -16.25 5.42 -5.83
N THR A 30 -15.42 4.38 -5.70
CA THR A 30 -15.65 3.26 -4.78
C THR A 30 -14.66 3.28 -3.65
N ARG A 31 -15.10 2.91 -2.44
CA ARG A 31 -14.24 2.78 -1.25
C ARG A 31 -13.50 4.07 -0.85
N GLU A 32 -13.93 5.22 -1.36
CA GLU A 32 -13.32 6.54 -1.12
C GLU A 32 -13.09 6.80 0.37
N GLN A 33 -14.11 6.61 1.21
CA GLN A 33 -13.96 6.80 2.67
C GLN A 33 -12.84 5.96 3.27
N HIS A 34 -12.73 4.68 2.88
CA HIS A 34 -11.65 3.83 3.40
C HIS A 34 -10.27 4.27 2.90
N ILE A 35 -10.19 4.74 1.65
CA ILE A 35 -8.95 5.24 1.07
C ILE A 35 -8.53 6.51 1.82
N GLU A 36 -9.45 7.45 2.04
CA GLU A 36 -9.22 8.69 2.78
C GLU A 36 -8.77 8.41 4.22
N ASP A 37 -9.45 7.52 4.93
CA ASP A 37 -9.12 7.15 6.32
C ASP A 37 -7.67 6.60 6.42
N ILE A 38 -7.27 5.75 5.47
CA ILE A 38 -5.94 5.14 5.44
C ILE A 38 -4.87 6.17 5.06
N VAL A 39 -5.13 7.02 4.07
CA VAL A 39 -4.19 8.07 3.65
C VAL A 39 -3.99 9.08 4.78
N TYR A 40 -5.07 9.47 5.48
CA TYR A 40 -5.01 10.33 6.65
C TYR A 40 -4.22 9.68 7.79
N TRP A 41 -4.46 8.40 8.06
CA TRP A 41 -3.68 7.64 9.04
C TRP A 41 -2.19 7.58 8.68
N ALA A 42 -1.84 7.39 7.40
CA ALA A 42 -0.46 7.26 6.94
C ALA A 42 0.30 8.60 6.92
N VAL A 43 -0.41 9.72 6.76
CA VAL A 43 0.16 11.06 6.68
C VAL A 43 -0.58 11.99 7.64
N PRO A 44 -0.48 11.76 8.97
CA PRO A 44 -1.22 12.54 9.93
C PRO A 44 -0.68 13.97 9.99
N ALA A 45 -1.54 14.91 10.37
CA ALA A 45 -1.14 16.30 10.56
C ALA A 45 -0.05 16.41 11.66
N SER A 46 0.86 17.36 11.48
CA SER A 46 1.98 17.61 12.41
C SER A 46 1.52 17.65 13.86
N GLY A 47 2.08 16.78 14.72
CA GLY A 47 1.77 16.73 16.16
C GLY A 47 0.93 15.52 16.61
N ALA A 48 0.51 14.64 15.70
CA ALA A 48 -0.04 13.33 16.04
C ALA A 48 1.09 12.30 16.18
N ASP A 49 1.81 12.35 17.30
CA ASP A 49 2.89 11.41 17.59
C ASP A 49 2.31 10.08 18.12
N ASP A 50 1.97 9.17 17.21
CA ASP A 50 1.93 7.73 17.55
C ASP A 50 3.35 7.18 17.34
N PRO A 51 4.02 6.65 18.38
CA PRO A 51 5.38 6.16 18.26
C PRO A 51 5.52 4.98 17.28
N LEU A 52 4.43 4.24 16.98
CA LEU A 52 4.43 3.08 16.09
C LEU A 52 3.07 2.92 15.36
N PRO A 53 2.75 3.76 14.37
CA PRO A 53 1.46 3.69 13.71
C PRO A 53 1.33 2.35 12.96
N LEU A 54 0.31 1.56 13.31
CA LEU A 54 -0.06 0.32 12.61
C LEU A 54 -1.55 0.35 12.23
N PHE A 55 -1.83 0.27 10.92
CA PHE A 55 -3.20 0.10 10.41
C PHE A 55 -3.44 -1.34 10.03
N TRP A 56 -4.49 -1.94 10.58
CA TRP A 56 -4.88 -3.31 10.27
C TRP A 56 -6.26 -3.37 9.61
N MET A 57 -6.31 -3.77 8.33
CA MET A 57 -7.57 -3.99 7.60
C MET A 57 -7.97 -5.46 7.61
N LYS A 58 -9.12 -5.78 8.21
CA LYS A 58 -9.70 -7.12 8.21
C LYS A 58 -10.98 -7.18 7.37
N GLY A 59 -11.18 -8.29 6.66
CA GLY A 59 -12.40 -8.55 5.89
C GLY A 59 -12.33 -9.90 5.18
N LEU A 60 -13.47 -10.37 4.69
CA LEU A 60 -13.58 -11.65 3.99
C LEU A 60 -12.68 -11.71 2.73
N ALA A 61 -12.37 -12.92 2.26
CA ALA A 61 -11.70 -13.09 0.98
C ALA A 61 -12.56 -12.48 -0.16
N GLY A 62 -11.91 -11.90 -1.18
CA GLY A 62 -12.61 -11.34 -2.33
C GLY A 62 -13.22 -9.94 -2.17
N VAL A 63 -13.26 -9.36 -0.95
CA VAL A 63 -13.88 -8.03 -0.74
C VAL A 63 -13.04 -6.84 -1.24
N GLY A 64 -11.92 -7.10 -1.90
CA GLY A 64 -11.07 -6.06 -2.50
C GLY A 64 -10.06 -5.41 -1.55
N LYS A 65 -9.66 -6.06 -0.46
CA LYS A 65 -8.65 -5.50 0.48
C LYS A 65 -7.33 -5.14 -0.22
N SER A 66 -6.81 -6.02 -1.06
CA SER A 66 -5.60 -5.77 -1.85
C SER A 66 -5.79 -4.60 -2.82
N ALA A 67 -7.01 -4.41 -3.33
CA ALA A 67 -7.33 -3.28 -4.20
C ALA A 67 -7.28 -1.94 -3.44
N ILE A 68 -7.83 -1.89 -2.23
CA ILE A 68 -7.76 -0.69 -1.37
C ILE A 68 -6.30 -0.39 -1.02
N ALA A 69 -5.52 -1.40 -0.62
CA ALA A 69 -4.10 -1.23 -0.29
C ALA A 69 -3.29 -0.70 -1.48
N GLN A 70 -3.53 -1.22 -2.69
CA GLN A 70 -2.88 -0.73 -3.90
C GLN A 70 -3.27 0.72 -4.22
N THR A 71 -4.56 1.05 -4.19
CA THR A 71 -5.02 2.42 -4.45
C THR A 71 -4.47 3.41 -3.41
N CYS A 72 -4.36 3.02 -2.14
CA CYS A 72 -3.73 3.86 -1.12
C CYS A 72 -2.24 4.07 -1.39
N ALA A 73 -1.51 3.02 -1.80
CA ALA A 73 -0.09 3.13 -2.14
C ALA A 73 0.14 4.07 -3.33
N GLU A 74 -0.68 3.95 -4.40
CA GLU A 74 -0.65 4.86 -5.54
C GLU A 74 -0.92 6.31 -5.11
N ARG A 75 -1.93 6.52 -4.26
CA ARG A 75 -2.25 7.86 -3.73
C ARG A 75 -1.12 8.46 -2.92
N LEU A 76 -0.48 7.68 -2.05
CA LEU A 76 0.68 8.11 -1.27
C LEU A 76 1.90 8.39 -2.16
N LYS A 77 2.05 7.66 -3.26
CA LYS A 77 3.10 7.90 -4.26
C LYS A 77 2.86 9.24 -4.97
N GLU A 78 1.63 9.53 -5.39
CA GLU A 78 1.25 10.82 -5.98
C GLU A 78 1.52 11.99 -5.02
N LEU A 79 1.30 11.79 -3.72
CA LEU A 79 1.57 12.79 -2.68
C LEU A 79 3.06 12.92 -2.34
N GLY A 80 3.94 12.07 -2.87
CA GLY A 80 5.36 12.03 -2.52
C GLY A 80 5.62 11.59 -1.07
N LYS A 81 4.69 10.82 -0.49
CA LYS A 81 4.72 10.34 0.90
C LYS A 81 4.90 8.83 1.02
N LEU A 82 4.88 8.10 -0.10
CA LEU A 82 5.13 6.66 -0.09
C LEU A 82 6.62 6.36 0.15
N GLY A 83 6.94 5.76 1.29
CA GLY A 83 8.29 5.26 1.56
C GLY A 83 8.59 3.95 0.85
N ALA A 84 7.73 2.95 1.04
CA ALA A 84 7.80 1.66 0.37
C ALA A 84 6.43 0.96 0.40
N THR A 85 6.23 0.00 -0.49
CA THR A 85 5.09 -0.92 -0.41
C THR A 85 5.50 -2.28 -0.94
N PHE A 86 4.99 -3.33 -0.32
CA PHE A 86 5.25 -4.70 -0.72
C PHE A 86 3.94 -5.45 -0.84
N PHE A 87 3.80 -6.24 -1.89
CA PHE A 87 2.62 -7.05 -2.13
C PHE A 87 3.03 -8.49 -2.33
N PHE A 88 2.23 -9.42 -1.85
CA PHE A 88 2.50 -10.84 -1.98
C PHE A 88 1.32 -11.47 -2.70
N SER A 89 1.59 -12.14 -3.82
CA SER A 89 0.63 -12.91 -4.61
C SER A 89 0.65 -14.39 -4.23
#